data_AF-C3X3J8-F1
#
_entry.id   AF-C3X3J8-F1
#
_cell.length_a   1.000
_cell.length_b   1.000
_cell.length_c   1.000
_cell.angle_alpha   90.00
_cell.angle_beta   90.00
_cell.angle_gamma   90.00
#
_symmetry.space_group_name_H-M   'P 1'
#
loop_
_entity.id
_entity.type
_entity.pdbx_description
1 polymer ?
#
loop_
_entity_poly.entity_id
_entity_poly.type
_entity_poly.pdbx_seq_one_letter_code
_entity_poly.pdbx_strand_id
1 'polypeptide(L)'
;MIILTKFNGYRADGRRLYFKGGDGGAGEMRKMEEERQARIDAAIQAINDIFDPPATKRGVNPATSFDPSKTYYNADGSVFTGAVSGKGSGGLKVSKTLPYGITPPGAFQLPASVANAALASGGKGGGIRFEPYQTINGQKWNMGKVRSALANGRLYTGVETVQPENKRLKLYEDQRDAVYQINSKDVNRQYGDAERNNRFGLARHGLMGGSVDVDSNAQLQEKTNEGLMKASGIADSAAASLKAKDESARQNLISMAQSGIDTGTAQQMAIERLNTTAQEAEGARAGASVGDLFGNMTQAYLRYRKLNGDETALSLNGNNQGGLSTRTSYDGYTSR
;
A
#
# COMPACT_ATOMS: atom_id res chain seq x y z
N MET A 1 64.92 -53.99 -8.06
CA MET A 1 63.89 -53.61 -7.06
C MET A 1 62.82 -52.82 -7.80
N ILE A 2 61.71 -53.46 -8.18
CA ILE A 2 60.67 -52.86 -9.02
C ILE A 2 59.45 -52.60 -8.14
N ILE A 3 59.04 -51.33 -8.09
CA ILE A 3 57.91 -50.82 -7.33
C ILE A 3 56.62 -51.25 -8.02
N LEU A 4 55.77 -52.05 -7.36
CA LEU A 4 54.41 -52.32 -7.83
C LEU A 4 53.45 -51.26 -7.27
N THR A 5 53.12 -50.28 -8.10
CA THR A 5 51.98 -49.39 -7.93
C THR A 5 50.69 -50.19 -8.09
N LYS A 6 49.92 -50.32 -7.00
CA LYS A 6 48.53 -50.79 -7.04
C LYS A 6 47.62 -49.66 -7.53
N PHE A 7 46.49 -50.06 -8.12
CA PHE A 7 45.40 -49.24 -8.68
C PHE A 7 45.46 -48.96 -10.19
N ASN A 8 45.41 -50.03 -10.99
CA ASN A 8 44.70 -49.96 -12.27
C ASN A 8 43.28 -50.49 -12.05
N GLY A 9 42.27 -49.69 -12.43
CA GLY A 9 40.82 -49.87 -12.17
C GLY A 9 40.16 -51.10 -12.83
N TYR A 10 40.72 -52.28 -12.61
CA TYR A 10 40.24 -53.56 -13.09
C TYR A 10 40.13 -54.53 -11.91
N ARG A 11 39.10 -55.38 -11.92
CA ARG A 11 39.05 -56.54 -11.03
C ARG A 11 40.00 -57.63 -11.52
N ALA A 12 40.33 -58.59 -10.65
CA ALA A 12 41.24 -59.70 -10.94
C ALA A 12 40.78 -60.63 -12.10
N ASP A 13 39.56 -60.43 -12.63
CA ASP A 13 39.03 -61.14 -13.79
C ASP A 13 39.17 -60.37 -15.13
N GLY A 14 39.89 -59.23 -15.13
CA GLY A 14 40.15 -58.44 -16.33
C GLY A 14 38.98 -57.57 -16.80
N ARG A 15 37.86 -57.51 -16.08
CA ARG A 15 36.74 -56.62 -16.44
C ARG A 15 36.97 -55.22 -15.86
N ARG A 16 36.74 -54.18 -16.69
CA ARG A 16 36.73 -52.78 -16.27
C ARG A 16 35.71 -52.62 -15.14
N LEU A 17 36.12 -52.04 -14.01
CA LEU A 17 35.17 -51.51 -13.04
C LEU A 17 34.47 -50.32 -13.69
N TYR A 18 33.35 -50.58 -14.36
CA TYR A 18 32.39 -49.53 -14.67
C TYR A 18 31.80 -49.07 -13.34
N PHE A 19 32.40 -48.04 -12.74
CA PHE A 19 31.64 -47.17 -11.85
C PHE A 19 30.53 -46.61 -12.71
N LYS A 20 29.32 -47.18 -12.56
CA LYS A 20 28.07 -46.59 -13.02
C LYS A 20 28.14 -45.14 -12.58
N GLY A 21 28.29 -44.21 -13.53
CA GLY A 21 28.39 -42.78 -13.26
C GLY A 21 27.20 -42.42 -12.38
N GLY A 22 27.47 -42.24 -11.09
CA GLY A 22 26.46 -41.76 -10.16
C GLY A 22 26.01 -40.41 -10.68
N ASP A 23 24.71 -40.14 -10.55
CA ASP A 23 24.05 -38.87 -10.85
C ASP A 23 24.60 -37.76 -9.95
N GLY A 24 25.90 -37.48 -10.05
CA GLY A 24 26.67 -36.60 -9.20
C GLY A 24 26.08 -35.21 -9.23
N GLY A 25 25.43 -34.83 -8.14
CA GLY A 25 24.96 -33.48 -7.90
C GLY A 25 23.74 -33.04 -8.71
N ALA A 26 23.35 -33.66 -9.84
CA ALA A 26 22.26 -33.11 -10.69
C ALA A 26 20.87 -33.08 -10.01
N GLY A 27 20.60 -33.98 -9.06
CA GLY A 27 19.37 -33.97 -8.25
C GLY A 27 19.42 -32.96 -7.10
N GLU A 28 20.58 -32.85 -6.43
CA GLU A 28 20.79 -31.89 -5.35
C GLU A 28 20.89 -30.45 -5.87
N MET A 29 21.50 -30.26 -7.04
CA MET A 29 21.54 -28.99 -7.79
C MET A 29 20.14 -28.55 -8.20
N ARG A 30 19.27 -29.47 -8.65
CA ARG A 30 17.87 -29.15 -8.94
C ARG A 30 17.09 -28.76 -7.68
N LYS A 31 17.26 -29.48 -6.58
CA LYS A 31 16.63 -29.11 -5.29
C LYS A 31 17.14 -27.76 -4.77
N MET A 32 18.44 -27.50 -4.89
CA MET A 32 19.02 -26.21 -4.50
C MET A 32 18.55 -25.07 -5.41
N GLU A 33 18.39 -25.30 -6.72
CA GLU A 33 17.82 -24.31 -7.64
C GLU A 33 16.32 -24.10 -7.40
N GLU A 34 15.56 -25.16 -7.13
CA GLU A 34 14.14 -25.08 -6.73
C GLU A 34 13.98 -24.28 -5.43
N GLU A 35 14.84 -24.52 -4.43
CA GLU A 35 14.82 -23.78 -3.17
C GLU A 35 15.23 -22.31 -3.37
N ARG A 36 16.20 -22.04 -4.26
CA ARG A 36 16.58 -20.67 -4.65
C ARG A 36 15.40 -19.96 -5.32
N GLN A 37 14.72 -20.64 -6.25
CA GLN A 37 13.57 -20.10 -6.95
C GLN A 37 12.42 -19.81 -5.97
N ALA A 38 12.13 -20.73 -5.05
CA ALA A 38 11.11 -20.54 -4.02
C ALA A 38 11.41 -19.34 -3.11
N ARG A 39 12.69 -19.09 -2.78
CA ARG A 39 13.09 -17.90 -2.02
C ARG A 39 12.89 -16.61 -2.80
N ILE A 40 13.25 -16.60 -4.08
CA ILE A 40 13.04 -15.45 -4.98
C ILE A 40 11.55 -15.14 -5.09
N ASP A 41 10.73 -16.17 -5.35
CA ASP A 41 9.29 -16.03 -5.50
C ASP A 41 8.64 -15.52 -4.20
N ALA A 42 9.08 -16.03 -3.04
CA ALA A 42 8.63 -15.55 -1.74
C ALA A 42 9.02 -14.09 -1.47
N ALA A 43 10.21 -13.66 -1.91
CA ALA A 43 10.66 -12.28 -1.78
C ALA A 43 9.86 -11.33 -2.69
N ILE A 44 9.61 -11.74 -3.94
CA ILE A 44 8.75 -10.99 -4.87
C ILE A 44 7.33 -10.87 -4.30
N GLN A 45 6.77 -11.96 -3.77
CA GLN A 45 5.44 -11.94 -3.16
C GLN A 45 5.39 -11.02 -1.94
N ALA A 46 6.39 -11.06 -1.06
CA ALA A 46 6.47 -10.17 0.09
C ALA A 46 6.59 -8.68 -0.31
N ILE A 47 7.31 -8.36 -1.38
CA ILE A 47 7.35 -7.01 -1.95
C ILE A 47 5.96 -6.63 -2.48
N ASN A 48 5.34 -7.48 -3.28
CA ASN A 48 4.01 -7.21 -3.83
C ASN A 48 2.96 -7.02 -2.73
N ASP A 49 2.98 -7.83 -1.66
CA ASP A 49 2.07 -7.71 -0.53
C ASP A 49 2.23 -6.36 0.23
N ILE A 50 3.41 -5.74 0.17
CA ILE A 50 3.66 -4.42 0.76
C ILE A 50 3.08 -3.29 -0.11
N PHE A 51 3.19 -3.41 -1.44
CA PHE A 51 2.71 -2.39 -2.38
C PHE A 51 1.22 -2.53 -2.70
N ASP A 52 0.73 -3.76 -2.82
CA ASP A 52 -0.62 -4.14 -3.22
C ASP A 52 -1.10 -5.33 -2.36
N PRO A 53 -1.46 -5.09 -1.08
CA PRO A 53 -1.80 -6.16 -0.16
C PRO A 53 -3.01 -6.97 -0.64
N PRO A 54 -2.94 -8.31 -0.64
CA PRO A 54 -4.00 -9.16 -1.15
C PRO A 54 -5.26 -9.05 -0.28
N ALA A 55 -6.42 -9.27 -0.90
CA ALA A 55 -7.68 -9.30 -0.19
C ALA A 55 -7.66 -10.39 0.90
N THR A 56 -7.99 -10.00 2.13
CA THR A 56 -8.03 -10.93 3.26
C THR A 56 -9.47 -11.36 3.51
N LYS A 57 -9.66 -12.61 3.91
CA LYS A 57 -10.98 -13.09 4.33
C LYS A 57 -11.16 -12.78 5.82
N ARG A 58 -12.37 -12.44 6.21
CA ARG A 58 -12.73 -12.23 7.62
C ARG A 58 -14.06 -12.92 7.91
N GLY A 59 -14.13 -13.57 9.07
CA GLY A 59 -15.39 -14.10 9.59
C GLY A 59 -16.34 -12.95 9.92
N VAL A 60 -17.57 -13.04 9.43
CA VAL A 60 -18.65 -12.07 9.71
C VAL A 60 -19.86 -12.79 10.29
N ASN A 61 -20.70 -12.05 11.02
CA ASN A 61 -21.86 -12.56 11.74
C ASN A 61 -21.49 -13.59 12.81
N PRO A 62 -21.11 -13.15 14.02
CA PRO A 62 -20.82 -14.03 15.14
C PRO A 62 -21.97 -15.01 15.36
N ALA A 63 -21.66 -16.31 15.39
CA ALA A 63 -22.62 -17.35 15.66
C ALA A 63 -23.08 -17.25 17.12
N THR A 64 -24.39 -17.27 17.34
CA THR A 64 -25.01 -17.33 18.68
C THR A 64 -25.37 -18.75 19.08
N SER A 65 -25.50 -19.65 18.11
CA SER A 65 -25.72 -21.09 18.30
C SER A 65 -24.93 -21.91 17.29
N PHE A 66 -24.62 -23.16 17.65
CA PHE A 66 -23.97 -24.12 16.77
C PHE A 66 -24.99 -25.07 16.12
N ASP A 67 -25.00 -25.09 14.80
CA ASP A 67 -25.77 -25.99 13.96
C ASP A 67 -24.80 -26.85 13.11
N PRO A 68 -24.69 -28.14 13.38
CA PRO A 68 -23.76 -29.06 12.72
C PRO A 68 -23.94 -29.19 11.21
N SER A 69 -25.09 -28.76 10.67
CA SER A 69 -25.35 -28.75 9.23
C SER A 69 -24.79 -27.52 8.51
N LYS A 70 -24.35 -26.51 9.26
CA LYS A 70 -23.85 -25.24 8.73
C LYS A 70 -22.32 -25.17 8.77
N THR A 71 -21.75 -24.52 7.77
CA THR A 71 -20.33 -24.18 7.75
C THR A 71 -20.12 -22.95 8.63
N TYR A 72 -19.13 -23.05 9.51
CA TYR A 72 -18.69 -21.92 10.32
C TYR A 72 -17.27 -21.53 9.94
N TYR A 73 -16.92 -20.30 10.28
CA TYR A 73 -15.64 -19.70 9.98
C TYR A 73 -15.00 -19.15 11.25
N ASN A 74 -13.68 -19.08 11.23
CA ASN A 74 -12.88 -18.38 12.22
C ASN A 74 -12.84 -16.87 11.89
N ALA A 75 -12.26 -16.09 12.80
CA ALA A 75 -12.10 -14.63 12.61
C ALA A 75 -11.31 -14.28 11.33
N ASP A 76 -10.34 -15.11 10.94
CA ASP A 76 -9.53 -14.99 9.73
C ASP A 76 -10.26 -15.48 8.45
N GLY A 77 -11.55 -15.82 8.56
CA GLY A 77 -12.36 -16.33 7.44
C GLY A 77 -12.00 -17.76 7.00
N SER A 78 -11.08 -18.45 7.68
CA SER A 78 -10.84 -19.87 7.45
C SER A 78 -12.01 -20.71 7.95
N VAL A 79 -12.28 -21.86 7.32
CA VAL A 79 -13.35 -22.76 7.75
C VAL A 79 -13.03 -23.31 9.14
N PHE A 80 -13.94 -23.12 10.09
CA PHE A 80 -13.83 -23.70 11.43
C PHE A 80 -14.00 -25.21 11.35
N THR A 81 -12.90 -25.94 11.52
CA THR A 81 -12.90 -27.40 11.59
C THR A 81 -13.05 -27.85 13.05
N GLY A 82 -14.29 -27.79 13.55
CA GLY A 82 -14.63 -28.42 14.83
C GLY A 82 -14.66 -29.95 14.78
N ALA A 83 -14.58 -30.51 13.57
CA ALA A 83 -14.54 -31.94 13.30
C ALA A 83 -13.16 -32.53 13.62
N VAL A 84 -13.12 -33.71 14.25
CA VAL A 84 -11.87 -34.45 14.47
C VAL A 84 -11.44 -35.06 13.15
N SER A 85 -10.34 -34.58 12.57
CA SER A 85 -9.73 -35.24 11.41
C SER A 85 -9.06 -36.54 11.87
N GLY A 86 -9.77 -37.65 11.73
CA GLY A 86 -9.16 -38.95 11.89
C GLY A 86 -10.17 -40.08 11.96
N LYS A 87 -9.88 -41.17 11.24
CA LYS A 87 -10.36 -42.53 11.54
C LYS A 87 -9.76 -43.03 12.88
N GLY A 88 -9.67 -42.16 13.88
CA GLY A 88 -9.27 -42.51 15.23
C GLY A 88 -10.49 -43.04 15.95
N SER A 89 -10.52 -44.35 16.15
CA SER A 89 -11.17 -44.93 17.33
C SER A 89 -10.74 -44.11 18.55
N GLY A 90 -11.69 -43.81 19.44
CA GLY A 90 -11.45 -43.00 20.63
C GLY A 90 -10.40 -43.65 21.52
N GLY A 91 -9.13 -43.36 21.26
CA GLY A 91 -8.01 -43.73 22.10
C GLY A 91 -7.89 -42.70 23.21
N LEU A 92 -8.22 -43.12 24.42
CA LEU A 92 -7.86 -42.50 25.69
C LEU A 92 -6.42 -41.96 25.60
N LYS A 93 -6.23 -40.65 25.44
CA LYS A 93 -4.90 -40.04 25.58
C LYS A 93 -4.62 -39.91 27.07
N VAL A 94 -4.13 -40.98 27.68
CA VAL A 94 -3.56 -40.94 29.03
C VAL A 94 -2.26 -40.14 28.94
N SER A 95 -2.26 -38.91 29.45
CA SER A 95 -1.02 -38.20 29.76
C SER A 95 -0.35 -38.95 30.91
N LYS A 96 0.60 -39.83 30.57
CA LYS A 96 1.32 -40.62 31.57
C LYS A 96 2.37 -39.75 32.25
N THR A 97 2.01 -39.19 33.39
CA THR A 97 2.97 -38.81 34.42
C THR A 97 2.40 -39.29 35.75
N LEU A 98 2.68 -40.56 36.07
CA LEU A 98 2.46 -41.09 37.41
C LEU A 98 3.83 -41.24 38.08
N PRO A 99 4.06 -40.64 39.25
CA PRO A 99 5.15 -41.05 40.11
C PRO A 99 4.77 -42.39 40.76
N TYR A 100 5.55 -43.42 40.42
CA TYR A 100 5.83 -44.64 41.18
C TYR A 100 4.68 -45.45 41.83
N GLY A 101 4.59 -46.73 41.42
CA GLY A 101 4.25 -47.84 42.31
C GLY A 101 2.78 -48.25 42.40
N ILE A 102 2.56 -49.56 42.29
CA ILE A 102 1.36 -50.34 42.61
C ILE A 102 0.37 -50.53 41.44
N THR A 103 0.53 -51.67 40.74
CA THR A 103 -0.57 -52.36 40.05
C THR A 103 -1.18 -53.41 40.99
N PRO A 104 -2.51 -53.49 41.13
CA PRO A 104 -3.17 -54.72 41.51
C PRO A 104 -3.99 -55.31 40.33
N PRO A 105 -4.16 -56.65 40.28
CA PRO A 105 -4.90 -57.32 39.22
C PRO A 105 -6.41 -57.33 39.53
N GLY A 106 -7.24 -57.09 38.51
CA GLY A 106 -8.70 -57.22 38.60
C GLY A 106 -9.43 -56.06 37.94
N ALA A 107 -10.03 -56.31 36.78
CA ALA A 107 -10.85 -55.35 36.06
C ALA A 107 -12.11 -55.02 36.88
N PHE A 108 -12.19 -53.79 37.41
CA PHE A 108 -13.40 -53.25 38.01
C PHE A 108 -14.21 -52.53 36.92
N GLN A 109 -15.29 -53.18 36.45
CA GLN A 109 -16.22 -52.60 35.50
C GLN A 109 -17.16 -51.64 36.25
N LEU A 110 -17.00 -50.33 36.06
CA LEU A 110 -17.89 -49.34 36.68
C LEU A 110 -19.28 -49.35 35.99
N PRO A 111 -20.39 -49.38 36.74
CA PRO A 111 -21.73 -49.38 36.19
C PRO A 111 -22.11 -48.02 35.57
N ALA A 112 -23.03 -48.04 34.60
CA ALA A 112 -23.42 -46.91 33.74
C ALA A 112 -23.97 -45.65 34.45
N SER A 113 -24.17 -45.69 35.77
CA SER A 113 -24.74 -44.58 36.54
C SER A 113 -23.73 -43.53 37.00
N VAL A 114 -22.41 -43.77 36.89
CA VAL A 114 -21.38 -42.79 37.32
C VAL A 114 -20.97 -41.80 36.22
N ALA A 115 -21.53 -41.90 35.01
CA ALA A 115 -21.11 -41.10 33.86
C ALA A 115 -21.58 -39.62 33.90
N ASN A 116 -22.48 -39.23 34.80
CA ASN A 116 -23.11 -37.90 34.78
C ASN A 116 -22.76 -36.95 35.94
N ALA A 117 -21.80 -37.28 36.82
CA ALA A 117 -21.49 -36.45 37.99
C ALA A 117 -20.28 -35.50 37.82
N ALA A 118 -19.64 -35.42 36.64
CA ALA A 118 -18.44 -34.60 36.44
C ALA A 118 -18.68 -33.22 35.81
N LEU A 119 -19.91 -32.67 35.88
CA LEU A 119 -20.22 -31.36 35.28
C LEU A 119 -20.24 -30.19 36.28
N ALA A 120 -19.98 -30.41 37.57
CA ALA A 120 -20.04 -29.34 38.56
C ALA A 120 -18.94 -29.47 39.63
N SER A 121 -17.71 -29.06 39.31
CA SER A 121 -16.83 -28.46 40.32
C SER A 121 -15.56 -27.90 39.68
N GLY A 122 -15.32 -26.62 39.92
CA GLY A 122 -14.12 -25.88 39.54
C GLY A 122 -12.88 -26.29 40.34
N GLY A 123 -12.44 -27.54 40.20
CA GLY A 123 -11.22 -28.05 40.81
C GLY A 123 -10.01 -27.87 39.89
N LYS A 124 -9.05 -27.02 40.30
CA LYS A 124 -7.67 -27.04 39.76
C LYS A 124 -6.97 -28.30 40.29
N GLY A 125 -7.20 -29.44 39.67
CA GLY A 125 -6.52 -30.70 39.94
C GLY A 125 -6.47 -31.50 38.65
N GLY A 126 -5.37 -32.24 38.42
CA GLY A 126 -5.08 -32.98 37.18
C GLY A 126 -6.08 -34.10 36.86
N GLY A 127 -7.31 -33.73 36.51
CA GLY A 127 -8.38 -34.62 36.12
C GLY A 127 -8.34 -34.91 34.62
N ILE A 128 -8.65 -36.15 34.27
CA ILE A 128 -8.92 -36.60 32.91
C ILE A 128 -9.98 -35.67 32.31
N ARG A 129 -9.57 -34.78 31.39
CA ARG A 129 -10.50 -33.93 30.65
C ARG A 129 -11.15 -34.79 29.57
N PHE A 130 -12.35 -35.28 29.85
CA PHE A 130 -13.21 -35.86 28.82
C PHE A 130 -13.69 -34.73 27.92
N GLU A 131 -13.15 -34.62 26.71
CA GLU A 131 -13.74 -33.75 25.68
C GLU A 131 -14.93 -34.50 25.07
N PRO A 132 -16.19 -34.04 25.29
CA PRO A 132 -17.34 -34.73 24.75
C PRO A 132 -17.34 -34.57 23.23
N TYR A 133 -17.22 -35.69 22.52
CA TYR A 133 -17.42 -35.74 21.09
C TYR A 133 -18.88 -36.06 20.79
N GLN A 134 -19.47 -35.37 19.81
CA GLN A 134 -20.80 -35.69 19.31
C GLN A 134 -20.70 -36.07 17.83
N THR A 135 -21.29 -37.21 17.46
CA THR A 135 -21.37 -37.61 16.05
C THR A 135 -22.62 -37.01 15.44
N ILE A 136 -22.45 -36.21 14.40
CA ILE A 136 -23.55 -35.51 13.71
C ILE A 136 -23.29 -35.59 12.22
N ASN A 137 -24.28 -36.04 11.43
CA ASN A 137 -24.14 -36.30 10.00
C ASN A 137 -22.93 -37.21 9.65
N GLY A 138 -22.65 -38.20 10.51
CA GLY A 138 -21.51 -39.12 10.35
C GLY A 138 -20.13 -38.52 10.67
N GLN A 139 -20.05 -37.24 11.05
CA GLN A 139 -18.81 -36.57 11.44
C GLN A 139 -18.72 -36.44 12.97
N LYS A 140 -17.54 -36.72 13.54
CA LYS A 140 -17.27 -36.51 14.96
C LYS A 140 -16.87 -35.06 15.20
N TRP A 141 -17.66 -34.35 16.00
CA TRP A 141 -17.39 -32.97 16.39
C TRP A 141 -16.90 -32.89 17.83
N ASN A 142 -15.87 -32.07 18.06
CA ASN A 142 -15.37 -31.78 19.40
C ASN A 142 -16.22 -30.67 20.06
N MET A 143 -17.13 -31.04 20.95
CA MET A 143 -18.03 -30.06 21.58
C MET A 143 -17.32 -29.13 22.56
N GLY A 144 -16.17 -29.54 23.12
CA GLY A 144 -15.34 -28.65 23.93
C GLY A 144 -14.81 -27.47 23.12
N LYS A 145 -14.27 -27.75 21.92
CA LYS A 145 -13.81 -26.72 20.99
C LYS A 145 -14.94 -25.84 20.48
N VAL A 146 -16.07 -26.44 20.09
CA VAL A 146 -17.24 -25.71 19.61
C VAL A 146 -17.78 -24.76 20.69
N ARG A 147 -18.02 -25.26 21.92
CA ARG A 147 -18.53 -24.45 23.03
C ARG A 147 -17.58 -23.32 23.39
N SER A 148 -16.27 -23.59 23.40
CA SER A 148 -15.27 -22.55 23.65
C SER A 148 -15.24 -21.49 22.54
N ALA A 149 -15.28 -21.89 21.27
CA ALA A 149 -15.33 -20.95 20.15
C ALA A 149 -16.60 -20.10 20.16
N LEU A 150 -17.74 -20.71 20.48
CA LEU A 150 -19.03 -20.03 20.59
C LEU A 150 -19.07 -19.05 21.78
N ALA A 151 -18.64 -19.49 22.97
CA ALA A 151 -18.62 -18.66 24.18
C ALA A 151 -17.67 -17.44 24.05
N ASN A 152 -16.58 -17.59 23.30
CA ASN A 152 -15.64 -16.50 23.04
C ASN A 152 -16.01 -15.67 21.79
N GLY A 153 -17.15 -15.93 21.14
CA GLY A 153 -17.58 -15.20 19.94
C GLY A 153 -16.64 -15.34 18.74
N ARG A 154 -15.86 -16.43 18.66
CA ARG A 154 -14.84 -16.65 17.62
C ARG A 154 -15.34 -17.50 16.45
N LEU A 155 -16.63 -17.82 16.47
CA LEU A 155 -17.30 -18.61 15.46
C LEU A 155 -18.19 -17.69 14.62
N TYR A 156 -18.07 -17.74 13.30
CA TYR A 156 -18.74 -16.84 12.38
C TYR A 156 -19.55 -17.64 11.35
N THR A 157 -20.72 -17.13 10.94
CA THR A 157 -21.61 -17.83 9.99
C THR A 157 -21.39 -17.42 8.54
N GLY A 158 -20.70 -16.30 8.31
CA GLY A 158 -20.35 -15.82 6.98
C GLY A 158 -18.86 -15.52 6.85
N VAL A 159 -18.44 -15.31 5.61
CA VAL A 159 -17.13 -14.75 5.27
C VAL A 159 -17.33 -13.56 4.38
N GLU A 160 -16.59 -12.50 4.67
CA GLU A 160 -16.46 -11.34 3.81
C GLU A 160 -15.03 -11.26 3.29
N THR A 161 -14.89 -10.95 2.00
CA THR A 161 -13.59 -10.59 1.41
C THR A 161 -13.36 -9.11 1.70
N VAL A 162 -12.49 -8.83 2.66
CA VAL A 162 -12.07 -7.48 2.99
C VAL A 162 -10.86 -7.17 2.13
N GLN A 163 -11.03 -6.31 1.13
CA GLN A 163 -9.88 -5.67 0.52
C GLN A 163 -9.24 -4.81 1.61
N PRO A 164 -7.96 -5.04 1.99
CA PRO A 164 -7.28 -4.10 2.85
C PRO A 164 -7.40 -2.72 2.20
N GLU A 165 -7.71 -1.68 2.97
CA GLU A 165 -7.65 -0.31 2.46
C GLU A 165 -6.30 -0.18 1.73
N ASN A 166 -6.36 0.02 0.42
CA ASN A 166 -5.15 0.10 -0.38
C ASN A 166 -4.54 1.47 -0.05
N LYS A 167 -3.77 1.54 1.05
CA LYS A 167 -3.23 2.77 1.63
C LYS A 167 -2.48 3.59 0.58
N ARG A 168 -1.95 2.91 -0.44
CA ARG A 168 -1.31 3.49 -1.63
C ARG A 168 -2.30 4.18 -2.56
N LEU A 169 -3.43 3.54 -2.89
CA LEU A 169 -4.50 4.18 -3.66
C LEU A 169 -5.00 5.45 -2.97
N LYS A 170 -5.24 5.36 -1.65
CA LYS A 170 -5.62 6.52 -0.83
C LYS A 170 -4.55 7.61 -0.85
N LEU A 171 -3.27 7.27 -0.77
CA LEU A 171 -2.17 8.23 -0.87
C LEU A 171 -2.15 8.95 -2.23
N TYR A 172 -2.43 8.25 -3.33
CA TYR A 172 -2.51 8.87 -4.66
C TYR A 172 -3.70 9.83 -4.77
N GLU A 173 -4.85 9.46 -4.21
CA GLU A 173 -6.03 10.33 -4.13
C GLU A 173 -5.77 11.55 -3.24
N ASP A 174 -5.19 11.34 -2.05
CA ASP A 174 -4.80 12.42 -1.14
C ASP A 174 -3.78 13.37 -1.80
N GLN A 175 -2.83 12.84 -2.57
CA GLN A 175 -1.88 13.65 -3.34
C GLN A 175 -2.58 14.51 -4.38
N ARG A 176 -3.46 13.91 -5.18
CA ARG A 176 -4.25 14.61 -6.20
C ARG A 176 -5.06 15.72 -5.55
N ASP A 177 -5.81 15.39 -4.52
CA ASP A 177 -6.74 16.32 -3.88
C ASP A 177 -5.98 17.46 -3.17
N ALA A 178 -4.85 17.17 -2.51
CA ALA A 178 -4.02 18.20 -1.90
C ALA A 178 -3.44 19.17 -2.94
N VAL A 179 -2.89 18.65 -4.05
CA VAL A 179 -2.38 19.49 -5.15
C VAL A 179 -3.51 20.31 -5.75
N TYR A 180 -4.67 19.71 -6.03
CA TYR A 180 -5.83 20.42 -6.54
C TYR A 180 -6.29 21.53 -5.60
N GLN A 181 -6.35 21.27 -4.28
CA GLN A 181 -6.77 22.27 -3.30
C GLN A 181 -5.80 23.44 -3.20
N ILE A 182 -4.48 23.20 -3.25
CA ILE A 182 -3.48 24.27 -3.27
C ILE A 182 -3.68 25.15 -4.51
N ASN A 183 -3.77 24.50 -5.66
CA ASN A 183 -3.88 25.17 -6.95
C ASN A 183 -5.20 25.92 -7.12
N SER A 184 -6.33 25.34 -6.70
CA SER A 184 -7.64 25.99 -6.74
C SER A 184 -7.72 27.21 -5.80
N LYS A 185 -7.10 27.15 -4.61
CA LYS A 185 -6.98 28.32 -3.72
C LYS A 185 -6.18 29.44 -4.39
N ASP A 186 -5.11 29.10 -5.10
CA ASP A 186 -4.31 30.10 -5.82
C ASP A 186 -5.11 30.73 -6.97
N VAL A 187 -5.82 29.92 -7.77
CA VAL A 187 -6.71 30.43 -8.83
C VAL A 187 -7.76 31.38 -8.25
N ASN A 188 -8.44 30.99 -7.17
CA ASN A 188 -9.46 31.82 -6.54
C ASN A 188 -8.89 33.11 -5.94
N ARG A 189 -7.67 33.07 -5.39
CA ARG A 189 -6.97 34.26 -4.91
C ARG A 189 -6.67 35.22 -6.06
N GLN A 190 -6.09 34.72 -7.15
CA GLN A 190 -5.79 35.53 -8.32
C GLN A 190 -7.05 36.09 -8.97
N TYR A 191 -8.15 35.33 -8.99
CA TYR A 191 -9.45 35.82 -9.45
C TYR A 191 -9.91 37.02 -8.61
N GLY A 192 -9.86 36.93 -7.28
CA GLY A 192 -10.25 38.05 -6.40
C GLY A 192 -9.37 39.30 -6.58
N ASP A 193 -8.08 39.13 -6.85
CA ASP A 193 -7.18 40.24 -7.19
C ASP A 193 -7.51 40.84 -8.57
N ALA A 194 -7.75 39.99 -9.57
CA ALA A 194 -8.10 40.39 -10.92
C ALA A 194 -9.46 41.10 -10.98
N GLU A 195 -10.47 40.60 -10.27
CA GLU A 195 -11.80 41.19 -10.17
C GLU A 195 -11.72 42.60 -9.56
N ARG A 196 -10.98 42.76 -8.45
CA ARG A 196 -10.77 44.07 -7.82
C ARG A 196 -10.09 45.05 -8.77
N ASN A 197 -9.02 44.63 -9.44
CA ASN A 197 -8.30 45.45 -10.41
C ASN A 197 -9.17 45.83 -11.60
N ASN A 198 -9.96 44.88 -12.12
CA ASN A 198 -10.90 45.10 -13.22
C ASN A 198 -11.97 46.13 -12.82
N ARG A 199 -12.58 45.98 -11.65
CA ARG A 199 -13.58 46.94 -11.12
C ARG A 199 -12.99 48.34 -10.94
N PHE A 200 -11.77 48.47 -10.43
CA PHE A 200 -11.12 49.78 -10.34
C PHE A 200 -10.82 50.38 -11.72
N GLY A 201 -10.40 49.57 -12.68
CA GLY A 201 -10.21 50.00 -14.08
C GLY A 201 -11.50 50.50 -14.70
N LEU A 202 -12.57 49.71 -14.62
CA LEU A 202 -13.89 50.05 -15.14
C LEU A 202 -14.47 51.31 -14.48
N ALA A 203 -14.34 51.44 -13.16
CA ALA A 203 -14.79 52.63 -12.42
C ALA A 203 -14.02 53.89 -12.85
N ARG A 204 -12.70 53.81 -13.02
CA ARG A 204 -11.86 54.93 -13.51
C ARG A 204 -12.25 55.38 -14.92
N HIS A 205 -12.77 54.46 -15.73
CA HIS A 205 -13.19 54.73 -17.10
C HIS A 205 -14.69 55.00 -17.24
N GLY A 206 -15.46 55.01 -16.14
CA GLY A 206 -16.91 55.20 -16.18
C GLY A 206 -17.67 54.08 -16.90
N LEU A 207 -17.04 52.92 -17.08
CA LEU A 207 -17.60 51.75 -17.78
C LEU A 207 -18.24 50.73 -16.83
N MET A 208 -18.17 50.99 -15.53
CA MET A 208 -18.79 50.16 -14.49
C MET A 208 -20.31 50.13 -14.64
N GLY A 209 -20.93 48.95 -14.60
CA GLY A 209 -22.36 48.76 -14.83
C GLY A 209 -22.80 48.76 -16.30
N GLY A 210 -21.88 48.93 -17.25
CA GLY A 210 -22.13 48.80 -18.69
C GLY A 210 -21.91 47.38 -19.22
N SER A 211 -22.08 47.18 -20.53
CA SER A 211 -21.80 45.89 -21.19
C SER A 211 -20.36 45.43 -21.03
N VAL A 212 -19.40 46.38 -21.02
CA VAL A 212 -17.97 46.09 -20.84
C VAL A 212 -17.69 45.46 -19.46
N ASP A 213 -18.42 45.86 -18.42
CA ASP A 213 -18.32 45.26 -17.09
C ASP A 213 -18.79 43.80 -17.12
N VAL A 214 -19.98 43.56 -17.69
CA VAL A 214 -20.56 42.21 -17.83
C VAL A 214 -19.63 41.28 -18.63
N ASP A 215 -19.13 41.74 -19.77
CA ASP A 215 -18.24 40.96 -20.63
C ASP A 215 -16.90 40.65 -19.94
N SER A 216 -16.32 41.64 -19.25
CA SER A 216 -15.06 41.45 -18.52
C SER A 216 -15.21 40.49 -17.34
N ASN A 217 -16.34 40.53 -16.62
CA ASN A 217 -16.62 39.58 -15.54
C ASN A 217 -16.87 38.16 -16.09
N ALA A 218 -17.53 38.03 -17.25
CA ALA A 218 -17.67 36.74 -17.92
C ALA A 218 -16.31 36.14 -18.32
N GLN A 219 -15.40 36.96 -18.86
CA GLN A 219 -14.04 36.54 -19.18
C GLN A 219 -13.24 36.13 -17.93
N LEU A 220 -13.37 36.86 -16.82
CA LEU A 220 -12.72 36.48 -15.56
C LEU A 220 -13.20 35.11 -15.06
N GLN A 221 -14.51 34.83 -15.16
CA GLN A 221 -15.08 33.54 -14.78
C GLN A 221 -14.58 32.41 -15.71
N GLU A 222 -14.53 32.65 -17.03
CA GLU A 222 -13.99 31.69 -17.98
C GLU A 222 -12.52 31.34 -17.66
N LYS A 223 -11.69 32.35 -17.37
CA LYS A 223 -10.30 32.15 -16.97
C LYS A 223 -10.14 31.44 -15.63
N THR A 224 -11.05 31.67 -14.70
CA THR A 224 -11.11 30.94 -13.43
C THR A 224 -11.39 29.46 -13.69
N ASN A 225 -12.39 29.15 -14.50
CA ASN A 225 -12.73 27.77 -14.87
C ASN A 225 -11.56 27.09 -15.62
N GLU A 226 -10.90 27.81 -16.54
CA GLU A 226 -9.70 27.33 -17.22
C GLU A 226 -8.56 27.03 -16.22
N GLY A 227 -8.37 27.92 -15.24
CA GLY A 227 -7.41 27.75 -14.16
C GLY A 227 -7.69 26.53 -13.28
N LEU A 228 -8.96 26.30 -12.92
CA LEU A 228 -9.39 25.13 -12.15
C LEU A 228 -9.22 23.83 -12.94
N MET A 229 -9.47 23.84 -14.25
CA MET A 229 -9.20 22.68 -15.12
C MET A 229 -7.70 22.38 -15.22
N LYS A 230 -6.86 23.42 -15.34
CA LYS A 230 -5.40 23.27 -15.28
C LYS A 230 -4.94 22.74 -13.92
N ALA A 231 -5.52 23.23 -12.82
CA ALA A 231 -5.26 22.71 -11.48
C ALA A 231 -5.58 21.21 -11.36
N SER A 232 -6.69 20.75 -11.96
CA SER A 232 -7.02 19.33 -12.05
C SER A 232 -5.97 18.56 -12.84
N GLY A 233 -5.57 19.04 -14.02
CA GLY A 233 -4.54 18.38 -14.83
C GLY A 233 -3.17 18.27 -14.13
N ILE A 234 -2.78 19.29 -13.37
CA ILE A 234 -1.56 19.28 -12.54
C ILE A 234 -1.69 18.24 -11.42
N ALA A 235 -2.85 18.18 -10.76
CA ALA A 235 -3.14 17.22 -9.71
C ALA A 235 -3.11 15.76 -10.22
N ASP A 236 -3.75 15.49 -11.37
CA ASP A 236 -3.76 14.18 -12.01
C ASP A 236 -2.34 13.75 -12.41
N SER A 237 -1.55 14.68 -12.97
CA SER A 237 -0.15 14.45 -13.31
C SER A 237 0.69 14.14 -12.06
N ALA A 238 0.48 14.85 -10.95
CA ALA A 238 1.19 14.61 -9.70
C ALA A 238 0.90 13.22 -9.12
N ALA A 239 -0.36 12.79 -9.14
CA ALA A 239 -0.76 11.45 -8.70
C ALA A 239 -0.19 10.35 -9.63
N ALA A 240 -0.24 10.56 -10.94
CA ALA A 240 0.32 9.63 -11.92
C ALA A 240 1.85 9.51 -11.76
N SER A 241 2.56 10.62 -11.54
CA SER A 241 3.99 10.64 -11.28
C SER A 241 4.35 9.87 -10.02
N LEU A 242 3.61 10.07 -8.92
CA LEU A 242 3.80 9.33 -7.67
C LEU A 242 3.59 7.82 -7.88
N LYS A 243 2.54 7.43 -8.58
CA LYS A 243 2.28 6.03 -8.93
C LYS A 243 3.41 5.44 -9.77
N ALA A 244 3.93 6.18 -10.75
CA ALA A 244 5.04 5.73 -11.59
C ALA A 244 6.35 5.57 -10.79
N LYS A 245 6.62 6.45 -9.83
CA LYS A 245 7.76 6.31 -8.90
C LYS A 245 7.65 5.08 -8.02
N ASP A 246 6.47 4.83 -7.45
CA ASP A 246 6.20 3.64 -6.64
C ASP A 246 6.34 2.36 -7.49
N GLU A 247 5.83 2.35 -8.73
CA GLU A 247 6.02 1.23 -9.66
C GLU A 247 7.50 0.99 -9.96
N SER A 248 8.27 2.04 -10.26
CA SER A 248 9.71 1.94 -10.51
C SER A 248 10.45 1.40 -9.28
N ALA A 249 10.11 1.88 -8.08
CA ALA A 249 10.68 1.38 -6.83
C ALA A 249 10.37 -0.10 -6.63
N ARG A 250 9.14 -0.53 -6.92
CA ARG A 250 8.73 -1.94 -6.87
C ARG A 250 9.54 -2.79 -7.85
N GLN A 251 9.67 -2.36 -9.11
CA GLN A 251 10.44 -3.09 -10.12
C GLN A 251 11.93 -3.22 -9.73
N ASN A 252 12.54 -2.16 -9.19
CA ASN A 252 13.92 -2.21 -8.70
C ASN A 252 14.09 -3.22 -7.56
N LEU A 253 13.14 -3.28 -6.62
CA LEU A 253 13.16 -4.23 -5.52
C LEU A 253 12.94 -5.67 -6.01
N ILE A 254 12.11 -5.88 -7.03
CA ILE A 254 11.91 -7.20 -7.68
C ILE A 254 13.23 -7.65 -8.34
N SER A 255 13.91 -6.79 -9.08
CA SER A 255 15.22 -7.11 -9.66
C SER A 255 16.26 -7.43 -8.58
N MET A 256 16.23 -6.72 -7.45
CA MET A 256 17.08 -7.03 -6.30
C MET A 256 16.72 -8.37 -5.63
N ALA A 257 15.43 -8.71 -5.51
CA ALA A 257 14.99 -10.01 -5.02
C ALA A 257 15.48 -11.15 -5.93
N GLN A 258 15.42 -10.97 -7.25
CA GLN A 258 15.97 -11.94 -8.22
C GLN A 258 17.48 -12.15 -8.09
N SER A 259 18.22 -11.14 -7.61
CA SER A 259 19.66 -11.24 -7.34
C SER A 259 20.00 -12.02 -6.06
N GLY A 260 19.00 -12.41 -5.27
CA GLY A 260 19.17 -13.28 -4.11
C GLY A 260 19.09 -12.59 -2.75
N ILE A 261 18.44 -11.42 -2.67
CA ILE A 261 18.18 -10.77 -1.37
C ILE A 261 17.11 -11.54 -0.59
N ASP A 262 17.35 -11.74 0.70
CA ASP A 262 16.41 -12.39 1.62
C ASP A 262 15.12 -11.59 1.81
N THR A 263 14.01 -12.32 2.01
CA THR A 263 12.64 -11.78 2.16
C THR A 263 12.57 -10.66 3.22
N GLY A 264 13.19 -10.83 4.38
CA GLY A 264 13.15 -9.84 5.47
C GLY A 264 13.86 -8.53 5.13
N THR A 265 15.01 -8.59 4.45
CA THR A 265 15.75 -7.41 3.99
C THR A 265 15.00 -6.70 2.86
N ALA A 266 14.41 -7.46 1.94
CA ALA A 266 13.57 -6.94 0.86
C ALA A 266 12.36 -6.15 1.41
N GLN A 267 11.70 -6.66 2.46
CA GLN A 267 10.59 -5.96 3.12
C GLN A 267 11.00 -4.64 3.75
N GLN A 268 12.14 -4.60 4.45
CA GLN A 268 12.63 -3.37 5.08
C GLN A 268 12.95 -2.30 4.03
N MET A 269 13.65 -2.67 2.96
CA MET A 269 13.94 -1.75 1.85
C MET A 269 12.66 -1.28 1.15
N ALA A 270 11.67 -2.15 0.99
CA ALA A 270 10.36 -1.78 0.44
C ALA A 270 9.70 -0.69 1.30
N ILE A 271 9.63 -0.89 2.62
CA ILE A 271 9.06 0.09 3.56
C ILE A 271 9.82 1.42 3.52
N GLU A 272 11.15 1.38 3.45
CA GLU A 272 11.97 2.60 3.36
C GLU A 272 11.73 3.37 2.07
N ARG A 273 11.65 2.68 0.92
CA ARG A 273 11.28 3.28 -0.37
C ARG A 273 9.90 3.91 -0.31
N LEU A 274 8.95 3.19 0.26
CA LEU A 274 7.58 3.62 0.46
C LEU A 274 7.45 4.89 1.32
N ASN A 275 8.29 5.03 2.35
CA ASN A 275 8.33 6.23 3.19
C ASN A 275 8.99 7.40 2.46
N THR A 276 10.06 7.13 1.71
CA THR A 276 10.76 8.14 0.92
C THR A 276 9.86 8.72 -0.18
N THR A 277 9.15 7.87 -0.93
CA THR A 277 8.23 8.35 -1.98
C THR A 277 7.05 9.12 -1.40
N ALA A 278 6.58 8.78 -0.20
CA ALA A 278 5.58 9.56 0.52
C ALA A 278 6.10 10.96 0.92
N GLN A 279 7.32 11.06 1.44
CA GLN A 279 7.96 12.36 1.75
C GLN A 279 8.19 13.20 0.49
N GLU A 280 8.64 12.59 -0.61
CA GLU A 280 8.78 13.28 -1.89
C GLU A 280 7.43 13.79 -2.41
N ALA A 281 6.35 13.02 -2.22
CA ALA A 281 5.00 13.43 -2.58
C ALA A 281 4.56 14.67 -1.80
N GLU A 282 4.82 14.70 -0.49
CA GLU A 282 4.58 15.86 0.37
C GLU A 282 5.37 17.08 -0.10
N GLY A 283 6.65 16.92 -0.45
CA GLY A 283 7.47 17.99 -1.01
C GLY A 283 6.94 18.50 -2.36
N ALA A 284 6.48 17.60 -3.23
CA ALA A 284 5.89 17.95 -4.51
C ALA A 284 4.59 18.75 -4.39
N ARG A 285 3.80 18.53 -3.32
CA ARG A 285 2.60 19.34 -3.02
C ARG A 285 2.97 20.82 -2.84
N ALA A 286 4.06 21.10 -2.13
CA ALA A 286 4.49 22.45 -1.82
C ALA A 286 4.99 23.24 -3.05
N GLY A 287 5.45 22.56 -4.10
CA GLY A 287 5.95 23.18 -5.33
C GLY A 287 4.95 23.28 -6.47
N ALA A 288 3.78 22.64 -6.38
CA ALA A 288 2.80 22.60 -7.47
C ALA A 288 1.94 23.87 -7.49
N SER A 289 2.09 24.71 -8.52
CA SER A 289 1.31 25.94 -8.72
C SER A 289 0.83 26.09 -10.17
N VAL A 290 -0.36 26.67 -10.37
CA VAL A 290 -0.95 26.95 -11.70
C VAL A 290 -0.22 28.11 -12.42
N GLY A 291 0.66 28.84 -11.72
CA GLY A 291 1.32 30.03 -12.23
C GLY A 291 0.39 31.24 -12.31
N ASP A 292 0.86 32.35 -12.90
CA ASP A 292 0.07 33.58 -13.06
C ASP A 292 -0.94 33.45 -14.21
N LEU A 293 -2.22 33.27 -13.89
CA LEU A 293 -3.32 33.12 -14.85
C LEU A 293 -3.79 34.46 -15.43
N PHE A 294 -3.81 35.49 -14.58
CA PHE A 294 -4.42 36.80 -14.91
C PHE A 294 -3.40 37.88 -15.25
N GLY A 295 -2.09 37.60 -15.13
CA GLY A 295 -1.02 38.56 -15.43
C GLY A 295 -1.10 39.11 -16.86
N ASN A 296 -1.53 38.26 -17.81
CA ASN A 296 -1.70 38.64 -19.22
C ASN A 296 -2.93 39.51 -19.48
N MET A 297 -3.95 39.51 -18.61
CA MET A 297 -5.18 40.29 -18.82
C MET A 297 -4.95 41.78 -18.57
N THR A 298 -4.16 42.09 -17.54
CA THR A 298 -3.73 43.46 -17.22
C THR A 298 -2.89 44.05 -18.35
N GLN A 299 -2.03 43.25 -18.98
CA GLN A 299 -1.23 43.69 -20.14
C GLN A 299 -2.04 43.73 -21.44
N ALA A 300 -2.99 42.82 -21.65
CA ALA A 300 -3.84 42.78 -22.82
C ALA A 300 -4.79 43.98 -22.87
N TYR A 301 -5.36 44.41 -21.75
CA TYR A 301 -6.18 45.63 -21.69
C TYR A 301 -5.35 46.89 -22.04
N LEU A 302 -4.12 46.98 -21.51
CA LEU A 302 -3.19 48.05 -21.84
C LEU A 302 -2.72 47.99 -23.31
N ARG A 303 -2.56 46.80 -23.90
CA ARG A 303 -2.23 46.61 -25.33
C ARG A 303 -3.41 46.90 -26.26
N TYR A 304 -4.61 46.44 -25.91
CA TYR A 304 -5.83 46.70 -26.68
C TYR A 304 -6.08 48.21 -26.78
N ARG A 305 -5.81 48.96 -25.70
CA ARG A 305 -5.87 50.43 -25.74
C ARG A 305 -4.75 51.05 -26.59
N LYS A 306 -3.52 50.54 -26.54
CA LYS A 306 -2.43 50.99 -27.45
C LYS A 306 -2.71 50.71 -28.93
N LEU A 307 -3.46 49.65 -29.23
CA LEU A 307 -3.82 49.28 -30.60
C LEU A 307 -5.10 49.97 -31.09
N ASN A 308 -6.05 50.28 -30.20
CA ASN A 308 -7.38 50.80 -30.59
C ASN A 308 -7.67 52.26 -30.20
N GLY A 309 -6.80 52.98 -29.48
CA GLY A 309 -7.16 54.35 -29.12
C GLY A 309 -6.17 55.18 -28.34
N ASP A 310 -4.88 55.22 -28.72
CA ASP A 310 -3.95 56.27 -28.27
C ASP A 310 -2.70 56.36 -29.18
N GLU A 311 -2.88 56.46 -30.51
CA GLU A 311 -1.87 57.10 -31.39
C GLU A 311 -2.08 58.62 -31.51
N THR A 312 -2.94 59.19 -30.67
CA THR A 312 -3.33 60.61 -30.72
C THR A 312 -3.39 61.25 -29.34
N ALA A 313 -2.29 61.31 -28.58
CA ALA A 313 -2.03 62.39 -27.60
C ALA A 313 -0.69 62.22 -26.86
N LEU A 314 0.43 62.56 -27.51
CA LEU A 314 1.54 63.35 -26.92
C LEU A 314 2.55 63.74 -28.02
N SER A 315 2.05 64.34 -29.10
CA SER A 315 2.83 65.21 -30.00
C SER A 315 2.16 66.57 -30.10
N LEU A 316 1.84 67.16 -28.95
CA LEU A 316 1.40 68.55 -28.82
C LEU A 316 1.97 69.08 -27.51
N ASN A 317 3.26 69.48 -27.57
CA ASN A 317 3.81 70.76 -27.10
C ASN A 317 5.26 70.57 -26.65
N GLY A 318 6.19 71.13 -27.43
CA GLY A 318 7.63 70.97 -27.21
C GLY A 318 8.52 71.19 -28.44
N ASN A 319 8.03 71.85 -29.50
CA ASN A 319 8.91 72.49 -30.47
C ASN A 319 9.58 73.70 -29.80
N ASN A 320 10.55 73.43 -28.92
CA ASN A 320 11.58 74.38 -28.56
C ASN A 320 12.82 74.02 -29.37
N GLN A 321 12.85 74.49 -30.62
CA GLN A 321 14.09 74.70 -31.33
C GLN A 321 14.90 75.73 -30.53
N GLY A 322 15.87 75.26 -29.74
CA GLY A 322 16.65 76.17 -28.93
C GLY A 322 17.71 75.49 -28.09
N GLY A 323 18.90 75.35 -28.68
CA GLY A 323 20.14 75.54 -27.94
C GLY A 323 20.75 74.30 -27.27
N LEU A 324 21.94 73.97 -27.77
CA LEU A 324 22.95 73.19 -27.06
C LEU A 324 23.07 73.63 -25.60
N SER A 325 23.04 72.68 -24.66
CA SER A 325 23.85 72.79 -23.45
C SER A 325 24.22 71.41 -22.93
N THR A 326 25.42 70.98 -23.29
CA THR A 326 26.13 69.86 -22.67
C THR A 326 26.29 70.16 -21.18
N ARG A 327 25.54 69.46 -20.32
CA ARG A 327 25.87 69.36 -18.89
C ARG A 327 27.13 68.49 -18.77
N THR A 328 28.28 69.14 -18.75
CA THR A 328 29.53 68.57 -18.22
C THR A 328 29.37 68.49 -16.72
N SER A 329 29.17 67.28 -16.21
CA SER A 329 29.23 66.99 -14.78
C SER A 329 30.64 67.23 -14.27
N TYR A 330 30.73 68.08 -13.25
CA TYR A 330 31.89 68.29 -12.40
C TYR A 330 32.14 67.00 -11.62
N ASP A 331 33.22 66.29 -11.92
CA ASP A 331 33.73 65.18 -11.12
C ASP A 331 35.09 65.61 -10.55
N GLY A 332 35.13 65.82 -9.25
CA GLY A 332 36.31 66.28 -8.54
C GLY A 332 37.16 65.10 -8.11
N TYR A 333 38.45 65.12 -8.45
CA TYR A 333 39.47 64.45 -7.66
C TYR A 333 40.64 65.39 -7.37
N THR A 334 40.79 65.66 -6.09
CA THR A 334 41.93 66.30 -5.45
C THR A 334 43.18 65.44 -5.62
N SER A 335 44.25 66.01 -6.17
CA SER A 335 45.61 65.51 -5.94
C SER A 335 46.51 66.68 -5.54
N ARG A 336 46.96 66.64 -4.28
CA ARG A 336 48.28 67.02 -3.74
C ARG A 336 48.19 67.18 -2.23
#